data_AF-A0A542UPU0-F1
#
_entry.id   AF-A0A542UPU0-F1
#
_cell.length_a   1.000
_cell.length_b   1.000
_cell.length_c   1.000
_cell.angle_alpha   90.00
_cell.angle_beta   90.00
_cell.angle_gamma   90.00
#
_symmetry.space_group_name_H-M   'P 1'
#
loop_
_entity.id
_entity.type
_entity.pdbx_description
1 polymer ?
#
loop_
_entity_poly.entity_id
_entity_poly.type
_entity_poly.pdbx_seq_one_letter_code
_entity_poly.pdbx_strand_id
1 'polypeptide(L)'
;MEGTVVLRLIGTWRSEEHPGRPDPRDLVDDEWDEGERREVATYLGGGALLREDADASPCPFCAAPGGTAVRTDGVLAWPDGLAHVVDGHVVRLPGAVEAYVLDRVERLRAATVSADWWDAGAPDVEPLAPPERLVWGGNVQLVQQPGRRFPGLLVQGDTLASHVDGPRSARLLRDYEQMMSAAGLDRLPY
;
A
#
# COMPACT_ATOMS: atom_id res chain seq x y z
N MET A 1 10.62 -2.73 18.59
CA MET A 1 9.80 -3.84 18.09
C MET A 1 9.57 -3.55 16.63
N GLU A 2 10.09 -4.37 15.72
CA GLU A 2 9.79 -4.21 14.29
C GLU A 2 8.29 -4.44 14.08
N GLY A 3 7.60 -3.45 13.52
CA GLY A 3 6.18 -3.58 13.20
C GLY A 3 6.02 -4.61 12.08
N THR A 4 5.38 -5.74 12.36
CA THR A 4 5.05 -6.71 11.32
C THR A 4 4.00 -6.10 10.39
N VAL A 5 4.37 -5.86 9.13
CA VAL A 5 3.43 -5.43 8.08
C VAL A 5 2.53 -6.62 7.72
N VAL A 6 1.21 -6.46 7.89
CA VAL A 6 0.22 -7.48 7.53
C VAL A 6 -0.41 -7.14 6.18
N LEU A 7 -0.17 -7.99 5.19
CA LEU A 7 -0.78 -7.90 3.86
C LEU A 7 -2.12 -8.65 3.82
N ARG A 8 -3.10 -8.11 3.06
CA ARG A 8 -4.39 -8.76 2.86
C ARG A 8 -4.36 -9.63 1.62
N LEU A 9 -4.48 -10.95 1.81
CA LEU A 9 -4.52 -11.91 0.70
C LEU A 9 -5.86 -11.83 -0.05
N ILE A 10 -5.80 -11.67 -1.37
CA ILE A 10 -6.95 -11.69 -2.28
C ILE A 10 -6.68 -12.66 -3.45
N GLY A 11 -7.73 -13.01 -4.21
CA GLY A 11 -7.58 -13.82 -5.41
C GLY A 11 -7.18 -15.27 -5.17
N THR A 12 -7.31 -15.74 -3.92
CA THR A 12 -7.22 -17.17 -3.61
C THR A 12 -8.62 -17.73 -3.50
N TRP A 13 -8.86 -18.78 -4.27
CA TRP A 13 -10.20 -19.30 -4.52
C TRP A 13 -10.53 -20.47 -3.60
N ARG A 14 -11.82 -20.82 -3.58
CA ARG A 14 -12.34 -22.04 -2.94
C ARG A 14 -11.57 -23.27 -3.41
N SER A 15 -11.13 -24.09 -2.45
CA SER A 15 -10.50 -25.40 -2.67
C SER A 15 -10.92 -26.37 -1.57
N GLU A 16 -10.52 -27.63 -1.66
CA GLU A 16 -10.77 -28.62 -0.59
C GLU A 16 -10.12 -28.20 0.74
N GLU A 17 -8.92 -27.62 0.69
CA GLU A 17 -8.20 -27.12 1.87
C GLU A 17 -8.81 -25.82 2.44
N HIS A 18 -9.47 -25.04 1.59
CA HIS A 18 -10.04 -23.74 1.94
C HIS A 18 -11.48 -23.58 1.41
N PRO A 19 -12.44 -24.36 1.93
CA PRO A 19 -13.81 -24.39 1.41
C PRO A 19 -14.59 -23.09 1.67
N GLY A 20 -14.16 -22.29 2.65
CA GLY A 20 -14.78 -21.00 2.99
C GLY A 20 -14.39 -19.83 2.10
N ARG A 21 -13.46 -20.02 1.15
CA ARG A 21 -13.09 -18.96 0.19
C ARG A 21 -14.15 -18.76 -0.90
N PRO A 22 -14.18 -17.60 -1.57
CA PRO A 22 -15.07 -17.37 -2.72
C PRO A 22 -14.79 -18.34 -3.87
N ASP A 23 -15.84 -18.78 -4.56
CA ASP A 23 -15.70 -19.39 -5.89
C ASP A 23 -15.67 -18.26 -6.92
N PRO A 24 -14.63 -18.15 -7.77
CA PRO A 24 -14.55 -17.07 -8.74
C PRO A 24 -15.68 -17.12 -9.78
N ARG A 25 -16.34 -18.27 -9.99
CA ARG A 25 -17.50 -18.36 -10.88
C ARG A 25 -18.71 -17.58 -10.37
N ASP A 26 -18.81 -17.41 -9.05
CA ASP A 26 -19.88 -16.61 -8.41
C ASP A 26 -19.64 -15.10 -8.56
N LEU A 27 -18.47 -14.71 -9.09
CA LEU A 27 -18.01 -13.32 -9.22
C LEU A 27 -17.90 -12.86 -10.67
N VAL A 28 -18.35 -13.66 -11.64
CA VAL A 28 -18.37 -13.26 -13.06
C VAL A 28 -19.45 -12.19 -13.26
N ASP A 29 -19.07 -11.05 -13.84
CA ASP A 29 -19.96 -9.91 -14.10
C ASP A 29 -19.80 -9.42 -15.55
N ASP A 30 -20.58 -9.97 -16.47
CA ASP A 30 -20.54 -9.62 -17.90
C ASP A 30 -20.95 -8.16 -18.19
N GLU A 31 -21.57 -7.48 -17.22
CA GLU A 31 -21.96 -6.06 -17.33
C GLU A 31 -20.86 -5.11 -16.80
N TRP A 32 -19.74 -5.64 -16.30
CA TRP A 32 -18.64 -4.82 -15.80
C TRP A 32 -17.98 -4.03 -16.94
N ASP A 33 -17.83 -2.73 -16.72
CA ASP A 33 -17.19 -1.82 -17.68
C ASP A 33 -15.80 -2.34 -18.08
N GLU A 34 -15.58 -2.45 -19.40
CA GLU A 34 -14.35 -3.00 -19.96
C GLU A 34 -13.13 -2.13 -19.63
N GLY A 35 -13.30 -0.81 -19.54
CA GLY A 35 -12.26 0.14 -19.17
C GLY A 35 -11.81 -0.07 -17.73
N GLU A 36 -12.74 -0.01 -16.78
CA GLU A 36 -12.47 -0.24 -15.36
C GLU A 36 -11.85 -1.63 -15.11
N ARG A 37 -12.41 -2.68 -15.74
CA ARG A 37 -11.87 -4.04 -15.66
C ARG A 37 -10.41 -4.11 -16.09
N ARG A 38 -10.09 -3.50 -17.23
CA ARG A 38 -8.72 -3.49 -17.78
C ARG A 38 -7.76 -2.70 -16.91
N GLU A 39 -8.22 -1.62 -16.29
CA GLU A 39 -7.42 -0.87 -15.31
C GLU A 39 -7.10 -1.70 -14.08
N VAL A 40 -8.10 -2.38 -13.51
CA VAL A 40 -7.91 -3.28 -12.36
C VAL A 40 -6.95 -4.42 -12.72
N ALA A 41 -7.13 -5.06 -13.87
CA ALA A 41 -6.25 -6.13 -14.32
C ALA A 41 -4.80 -5.65 -14.55
N THR A 42 -4.63 -4.48 -15.18
CA THR A 42 -3.31 -3.87 -15.42
C THR A 42 -2.60 -3.58 -14.10
N TYR A 43 -3.31 -3.01 -13.13
CA TYR A 43 -2.78 -2.76 -11.80
C TYR A 43 -2.33 -4.06 -11.11
N LEU A 44 -3.15 -5.11 -11.15
CA LEU A 44 -2.82 -6.41 -10.54
C LEU A 44 -1.62 -7.08 -11.24
N GLY A 45 -1.52 -6.96 -12.57
CA GLY A 45 -0.38 -7.47 -13.34
C GLY A 45 0.93 -6.71 -13.06
N GLY A 46 0.83 -5.43 -12.70
CA GLY A 46 1.97 -4.55 -12.37
C GLY A 46 2.48 -4.65 -10.93
N GLY A 47 1.87 -5.45 -10.07
CA GLY A 47 2.29 -5.59 -8.67
C GLY A 47 3.74 -6.05 -8.51
N ALA A 48 4.39 -5.63 -7.42
CA ALA A 48 5.75 -6.05 -7.08
C ALA A 48 5.76 -7.55 -6.71
N LEU A 49 6.84 -8.25 -7.06
CA LEU A 49 7.02 -9.65 -6.66
C LEU A 49 7.23 -9.73 -5.14
N LEU A 50 6.35 -10.45 -4.44
CA LEU A 50 6.48 -10.71 -3.00
C LEU A 50 7.26 -12.01 -2.75
N ARG A 51 6.85 -13.10 -3.41
CA ARG A 51 7.49 -14.42 -3.34
C ARG A 51 7.11 -15.26 -4.54
N GLU A 52 7.93 -16.25 -4.88
CA GLU A 52 7.53 -17.33 -5.77
C GLU A 52 6.57 -18.28 -5.04
N ASP A 53 5.68 -18.90 -5.79
CA ASP A 53 4.77 -19.92 -5.29
C ASP A 53 4.93 -21.20 -6.13
N ALA A 54 5.43 -22.26 -5.49
CA ALA A 54 5.73 -23.52 -6.19
C ALA A 54 4.45 -24.29 -6.56
N ASP A 55 3.34 -24.00 -5.86
CA ASP A 55 2.08 -24.74 -5.97
C ASP A 55 1.07 -23.98 -6.86
N ALA A 56 1.50 -23.63 -8.07
CA ALA A 56 0.68 -22.93 -9.05
C ALA A 56 -0.52 -23.79 -9.49
N SER A 57 -1.72 -23.41 -9.04
CA SER A 57 -2.97 -24.03 -9.49
C SER A 57 -3.41 -23.44 -10.84
N PRO A 58 -3.84 -24.26 -11.82
CA PRO A 58 -4.33 -23.77 -13.11
C PRO A 58 -5.46 -22.74 -13.00
N CYS A 59 -5.69 -21.98 -14.07
CA CYS A 59 -6.83 -21.09 -14.13
C CYS A 59 -8.15 -21.86 -13.89
N PRO A 60 -9.07 -21.37 -13.03
CA PRO A 60 -10.32 -22.07 -12.75
C PRO A 60 -11.31 -22.10 -13.94
N PHE A 61 -11.05 -21.32 -14.99
CA PHE A 61 -11.95 -21.19 -16.15
C PHE A 61 -11.36 -21.75 -17.45
N CYS A 62 -10.04 -21.86 -17.57
CA CYS A 62 -9.39 -22.31 -18.79
C CYS A 62 -8.11 -23.12 -18.52
N ALA A 63 -7.48 -23.63 -19.59
CA ALA A 63 -6.26 -24.41 -19.49
C ALA A 63 -4.97 -23.57 -19.39
N ALA A 64 -5.09 -22.25 -19.21
CA ALA A 64 -3.92 -21.40 -19.01
C ALA A 64 -3.20 -21.81 -17.70
N PRO A 65 -1.86 -21.76 -17.70
CA PRO A 65 -1.10 -22.01 -16.49
C PRO A 65 -1.52 -21.02 -15.39
N GLY A 66 -1.50 -21.52 -14.16
CA GLY A 66 -1.74 -20.72 -12.98
C GLY A 66 -0.70 -19.64 -12.77
N GLY A 67 -0.97 -18.80 -11.76
CA GLY A 67 0.06 -17.94 -11.24
C GLY A 67 1.15 -18.73 -10.51
N THR A 68 2.42 -18.44 -10.80
CA THR A 68 3.60 -19.06 -10.15
C THR A 68 4.25 -18.12 -9.12
N ALA A 69 3.64 -16.97 -8.85
CA ALA A 69 4.15 -15.99 -7.94
C ALA A 69 3.03 -15.30 -7.16
N VAL A 70 3.40 -14.75 -6.01
CA VAL A 70 2.56 -13.82 -5.27
C VAL A 70 3.09 -12.40 -5.52
N ARG A 71 2.19 -11.52 -5.93
CA ARG A 71 2.42 -10.08 -6.08
C ARG A 71 1.85 -9.29 -4.93
N THR A 72 2.35 -8.07 -4.75
CA THR A 72 1.91 -7.13 -3.73
C THR A 72 2.06 -5.69 -4.18
N ASP A 73 1.29 -4.78 -3.58
CA ASP A 73 1.52 -3.34 -3.62
C ASP A 73 1.91 -2.75 -2.25
N GLY A 74 2.17 -3.62 -1.26
CA GLY A 74 2.43 -3.24 0.12
C GLY A 74 1.17 -3.22 1.02
N VAL A 75 -0.03 -3.43 0.48
CA VAL A 75 -1.28 -3.54 1.26
C VAL A 75 -2.00 -4.85 0.96
N LEU A 76 -2.13 -5.18 -0.33
CA LEU A 76 -2.73 -6.42 -0.80
C LEU A 76 -1.63 -7.40 -1.22
N ALA A 77 -1.94 -8.70 -1.16
CA ALA A 77 -1.14 -9.77 -1.74
C ALA A 77 -2.03 -10.67 -2.59
N TRP A 78 -1.57 -11.10 -3.77
CA TRP A 78 -2.39 -11.90 -4.69
C TRP A 78 -1.55 -12.79 -5.60
N PRO A 79 -2.08 -13.91 -6.09
CA PRO A 79 -1.42 -14.69 -7.14
C PRO A 79 -1.28 -13.85 -8.41
N ASP A 80 -0.14 -13.91 -9.09
CA ASP A 80 0.10 -13.20 -10.36
C ASP A 80 -0.88 -13.61 -11.48
N GLY A 81 -1.47 -14.80 -11.39
CA GLY A 81 -2.57 -15.25 -12.25
C GLY A 81 -3.91 -14.52 -12.05
N LEU A 82 -4.07 -13.72 -10.99
CA LEU A 82 -5.34 -13.01 -10.71
C LEU A 82 -5.70 -12.02 -11.83
N ALA A 83 -4.72 -11.33 -12.41
CA ALA A 83 -4.95 -10.38 -13.50
C ALA A 83 -5.59 -11.06 -14.73
N HIS A 84 -5.16 -12.30 -15.04
CA HIS A 84 -5.73 -13.10 -16.11
C HIS A 84 -7.20 -13.47 -15.83
N VAL A 85 -7.52 -13.82 -14.58
CA VAL A 85 -8.89 -14.16 -14.18
C VAL A 85 -9.81 -12.94 -14.26
N VAL A 86 -9.35 -11.77 -13.82
CA VAL A 86 -10.09 -10.51 -13.89
C VAL A 86 -10.36 -10.11 -15.35
N ASP A 87 -9.34 -10.06 -16.20
CA ASP A 87 -9.50 -9.57 -17.58
C ASP A 87 -10.10 -10.61 -18.53
N GLY A 88 -9.59 -11.86 -18.47
CA GLY A 88 -9.94 -12.92 -19.40
C GLY A 88 -11.23 -13.66 -19.06
N HIS A 89 -11.69 -13.61 -17.80
CA HIS A 89 -12.88 -14.31 -17.33
C HIS A 89 -13.90 -13.40 -16.64
N VAL A 90 -13.70 -12.08 -16.73
CA VAL A 90 -14.64 -11.05 -16.26
C VAL A 90 -15.03 -11.24 -14.78
N VAL A 91 -14.08 -11.71 -13.98
CA VAL A 91 -14.29 -11.90 -12.54
C VAL A 91 -14.13 -10.57 -11.83
N ARG A 92 -15.25 -10.01 -11.37
CA ARG A 92 -15.30 -8.77 -10.61
C ARG A 92 -14.99 -9.02 -9.15
N LEU A 93 -13.91 -8.41 -8.67
CA LEU A 93 -13.47 -8.54 -7.28
C LEU A 93 -14.49 -7.90 -6.32
N PRO A 94 -14.48 -8.26 -5.02
CA PRO A 94 -15.31 -7.58 -4.04
C PRO A 94 -15.14 -6.06 -4.11
N GLY A 95 -16.24 -5.31 -4.07
CA GLY A 95 -16.23 -3.86 -4.34
C GLY A 95 -15.26 -3.03 -3.49
N ALA A 96 -14.94 -3.47 -2.27
CA ALA A 96 -13.92 -2.82 -1.44
C ALA A 96 -12.48 -2.93 -2.02
N VAL A 97 -12.18 -4.04 -2.69
CA VAL A 97 -10.91 -4.26 -3.40
C VAL A 97 -10.89 -3.46 -4.69
N GLU A 98 -11.95 -3.53 -5.48
CA GLU A 98 -12.10 -2.75 -6.72
C GLU A 98 -11.93 -1.24 -6.46
N ALA A 99 -12.69 -0.70 -5.49
CA ALA A 99 -12.60 0.70 -5.11
C ALA A 99 -11.20 1.10 -4.63
N TYR A 100 -10.53 0.24 -3.86
CA TYR A 100 -9.15 0.48 -3.42
C TYR A 100 -8.18 0.55 -4.61
N VAL A 101 -8.29 -0.38 -5.55
CA VAL A 101 -7.42 -0.46 -6.73
C VAL A 101 -7.61 0.77 -7.61
N LEU A 102 -8.86 1.13 -7.94
CA LEU A 102 -9.16 2.29 -8.78
C LEU A 102 -8.66 3.60 -8.14
N ASP A 103 -8.91 3.80 -6.85
CA ASP A 103 -8.39 4.95 -6.09
C ASP A 103 -6.84 4.97 -6.05
N ARG A 104 -6.19 3.80 -6.00
CA ARG A 104 -4.73 3.71 -6.09
C ARG A 104 -4.22 4.08 -7.49
N VAL A 105 -4.88 3.62 -8.55
CA VAL A 105 -4.55 3.98 -9.94
C VAL A 105 -4.69 5.48 -10.15
N GLU A 106 -5.80 6.08 -9.72
CA GLU A 106 -6.05 7.52 -9.87
C GLU A 106 -5.01 8.36 -9.11
N ARG A 107 -4.64 7.97 -7.89
CA ARG A 107 -3.54 8.66 -7.17
C ARG A 107 -2.21 8.59 -7.90
N LEU A 108 -1.87 7.45 -8.49
CA LEU A 108 -0.61 7.30 -9.22
C LEU A 108 -0.64 8.11 -10.52
N ARG A 109 -1.77 8.18 -11.21
CA ARG A 109 -1.96 9.03 -12.40
C ARG A 109 -1.87 10.51 -12.07
N ALA A 110 -2.39 10.93 -10.92
CA ALA A 110 -2.32 12.31 -10.46
C ALA A 110 -0.94 12.70 -9.90
N ALA A 111 -0.02 11.75 -9.71
CA ALA A 111 1.30 12.02 -9.15
C ALA A 111 2.16 12.82 -10.14
N THR A 112 2.90 13.81 -9.62
CA THR A 112 3.91 14.53 -10.41
C THR A 112 5.20 13.73 -10.41
N VAL A 113 5.75 13.48 -11.59
CA VAL A 113 7.08 12.89 -11.76
C VAL A 113 8.10 14.01 -11.88
N SER A 114 9.07 14.08 -10.97
CA SER A 114 10.21 14.99 -11.05
C SER A 114 11.45 14.21 -11.49
N ALA A 115 12.21 14.79 -12.42
CA ALA A 115 13.53 14.31 -12.83
C ALA A 115 14.66 14.96 -12.02
N ASP A 116 14.37 15.95 -11.18
CA ASP A 116 15.38 16.83 -10.56
C ASP A 116 16.42 16.05 -9.75
N TRP A 117 15.99 15.02 -8.99
CA TRP A 117 16.91 14.17 -8.23
C TRP A 117 17.86 13.38 -9.14
N TRP A 118 17.37 12.89 -10.27
CA TRP A 118 18.19 12.19 -11.25
C TRP A 118 19.13 13.14 -11.97
N ASP A 119 18.63 14.30 -12.38
CA ASP A 119 19.41 15.35 -13.06
C ASP A 119 20.49 15.96 -12.15
N ALA A 120 20.29 15.93 -10.83
CA ALA A 120 21.28 16.29 -9.82
C ALA A 120 22.37 15.21 -9.61
N GLY A 121 22.34 14.10 -10.35
CA GLY A 121 23.32 13.02 -10.27
C GLY A 121 23.01 11.96 -9.22
N ALA A 122 21.72 11.75 -8.90
CA ALA A 122 21.25 10.75 -7.93
C ALA A 122 21.98 10.83 -6.56
N PRO A 123 21.99 12.00 -5.89
CA PRO A 123 22.74 12.18 -4.65
C PRO A 123 22.18 11.31 -3.51
N ASP A 124 23.07 10.71 -2.71
CA ASP A 124 22.78 9.90 -1.50
C ASP A 124 22.39 10.78 -0.30
N VAL A 125 21.42 11.68 -0.48
CA VAL A 125 21.04 12.69 0.54
C VAL A 125 19.80 12.29 1.34
N GLU A 126 18.95 11.40 0.85
CA GLU A 126 17.72 11.02 1.54
C GLU A 126 17.30 9.57 1.23
N PRO A 127 16.84 8.79 2.23
CA PRO A 127 16.27 7.47 1.96
C PRO A 127 15.06 7.59 1.03
N LEU A 128 15.03 6.81 -0.04
CA LEU A 128 13.87 6.74 -0.96
C LEU A 128 12.61 6.18 -0.29
N ALA A 129 12.78 5.45 0.83
CA ALA A 129 11.66 4.91 1.59
C ALA A 129 10.91 6.04 2.32
N PRO A 130 9.58 6.13 2.20
CA PRO A 130 8.81 7.08 2.98
C PRO A 130 8.99 6.79 4.48
N PRO A 131 8.89 7.82 5.33
CA PRO A 131 9.05 7.61 6.76
C PRO A 131 7.92 6.74 7.31
N GLU A 132 8.29 5.82 8.21
CA GLU A 132 7.34 4.93 8.87
C GLU A 132 6.46 5.77 9.82
N ARG A 133 5.14 5.63 9.72
CA ARG A 133 4.21 6.35 10.60
C ARG A 133 4.01 5.56 11.89
N LEU A 134 4.41 6.16 13.01
CA LEU A 134 4.32 5.54 14.33
C LEU A 134 2.99 5.86 15.03
N VAL A 135 2.57 7.12 15.02
CA VAL A 135 1.35 7.59 15.72
C VAL A 135 0.63 8.64 14.89
N TRP A 136 -0.70 8.60 14.95
CA TRP A 136 -1.58 9.55 14.29
C TRP A 136 -2.26 10.49 15.30
N GLY A 137 -2.16 11.80 15.08
CA GLY A 137 -2.67 12.86 15.96
C GLY A 137 -3.43 13.93 15.18
N GLY A 138 -4.33 13.52 14.28
CA GLY A 138 -5.01 14.44 13.37
C GLY A 138 -4.05 14.93 12.29
N ASN A 139 -3.77 16.24 12.27
CA ASN A 139 -2.90 16.86 11.27
C ASN A 139 -1.41 16.64 11.54
N VAL A 140 -1.07 16.04 12.68
CA VAL A 140 0.30 15.79 13.12
C VAL A 140 0.51 14.28 13.17
N GLN A 141 1.62 13.84 12.61
CA GLN A 141 2.02 12.43 12.55
C GLN A 141 3.42 12.29 13.13
N LEU A 142 3.61 11.32 14.02
CA LEU A 142 4.93 10.93 14.49
C LEU A 142 5.49 9.94 13.47
N VAL A 143 6.64 10.24 12.88
CA VAL A 143 7.20 9.44 11.79
C VAL A 143 8.68 9.11 12.03
N GLN A 144 9.08 7.86 11.81
CA GLN A 144 10.46 7.42 11.87
C GLN A 144 11.08 7.43 10.47
N GLN A 145 12.08 8.28 10.26
CA GLN A 145 12.89 8.25 9.04
C GLN A 145 14.00 7.20 9.17
N PRO A 146 14.30 6.41 8.12
CA PRO A 146 15.47 5.54 8.11
C PRO A 146 16.74 6.35 8.42
N GLY A 147 17.56 5.88 9.36
CA GLY A 147 18.81 6.54 9.76
C GLY A 147 18.68 7.70 10.74
N ARG A 148 17.46 8.18 11.08
CA ARG A 148 17.29 9.16 12.16
C ARG A 148 17.25 8.51 13.53
N ARG A 149 17.99 9.07 14.49
CA ARG A 149 18.01 8.60 15.89
C ARG A 149 16.66 8.79 16.60
N PHE A 150 15.91 9.83 16.25
CA PHE A 150 14.62 10.16 16.86
C PHE A 150 13.55 10.33 15.78
N PRO A 151 12.30 9.93 16.06
CA PRO A 151 11.17 10.21 15.18
C PRO A 151 11.02 11.72 14.94
N GLY A 152 10.60 12.09 13.75
CA GLY A 152 10.18 13.45 13.40
C GLY A 152 8.68 13.64 13.53
N LEU A 153 8.26 14.90 13.44
CA LEU A 153 6.85 15.25 13.19
C LEU A 153 6.66 15.54 11.71
N LEU A 154 5.63 14.94 11.13
CA LEU A 154 5.10 15.33 9.84
C LEU A 154 3.77 16.05 10.08
N VAL A 155 3.70 17.32 9.71
CA VAL A 155 2.49 18.15 9.87
C VAL A 155 1.88 18.39 8.49
N GLN A 156 0.63 17.96 8.31
CA GLN A 156 -0.14 18.23 7.09
C GLN A 156 -0.94 19.52 7.21
N GLY A 157 -0.88 20.35 6.16
CA GLY A 157 -1.81 21.46 5.94
C GLY A 157 -1.37 22.84 6.43
N ASP A 158 -0.31 22.95 7.23
CA ASP A 158 0.24 24.23 7.71
C ASP A 158 1.72 24.38 7.27
N THR A 159 2.14 25.59 6.92
CA THR A 159 3.56 25.89 6.69
C THR A 159 4.35 25.77 8.00
N LEU A 160 5.54 25.18 7.96
CA LEU A 160 6.46 25.03 9.11
C LEU A 160 6.63 26.34 9.91
N ALA A 161 6.57 27.49 9.24
CA ALA A 161 6.63 28.82 9.84
C ALA A 161 5.54 29.09 10.92
N SER A 162 4.37 28.47 10.82
CA SER A 162 3.28 28.58 11.81
C SER A 162 3.59 27.87 13.13
N HIS A 163 4.68 27.11 13.17
CA HIS A 163 4.97 26.13 14.22
C HIS A 163 6.29 26.38 14.95
N VAL A 164 7.25 27.05 14.34
CA VAL A 164 8.60 27.22 14.91
C VAL A 164 8.64 28.38 15.94
N ASP A 165 7.93 29.49 15.70
CA ASP A 165 8.07 30.72 16.52
C ASP A 165 6.76 31.29 17.10
N GLY A 166 5.64 30.54 17.03
CA GLY A 166 4.32 30.99 17.50
C GLY A 166 3.82 30.28 18.77
N PRO A 167 2.72 30.73 19.41
CA PRO A 167 2.09 30.05 20.55
C PRO A 167 1.66 28.59 20.28
N ARG A 168 1.72 28.15 19.02
CA ARG A 168 1.52 26.74 18.60
C ARG A 168 2.75 25.85 18.83
N SER A 169 3.96 26.40 18.99
CA SER A 169 5.20 25.61 19.19
C SER A 169 5.15 24.81 20.50
N ALA A 170 4.72 25.44 21.59
CA ALA A 170 4.54 24.76 22.88
C ALA A 170 3.45 23.68 22.84
N ARG A 171 2.43 23.85 21.98
CA ARG A 171 1.42 22.80 21.74
C ARG A 171 2.02 21.63 20.97
N LEU A 172 2.75 21.89 19.89
CA LEU A 172 3.42 20.85 19.11
C LEU A 172 4.43 20.05 19.93
N LEU A 173 5.19 20.70 20.82
CA LEU A 173 6.11 20.00 21.71
C LEU A 173 5.36 19.03 22.63
N ARG A 174 4.23 19.46 23.22
CA ARG A 174 3.38 18.60 24.04
C ARG A 174 2.75 17.46 23.23
N ASP A 175 2.26 17.77 22.02
CA ASP A 175 1.67 16.78 21.12
C ASP A 175 2.74 15.73 20.74
N TYR A 176 3.97 16.15 20.43
CA TYR A 176 5.11 15.27 20.17
C TYR A 176 5.45 14.38 21.37
N GLU A 177 5.57 14.95 22.57
CA GLU A 177 5.84 14.20 23.80
C GLU A 177 4.74 13.17 24.11
N GLN A 178 3.47 13.54 23.92
CA GLN A 178 2.35 12.60 24.05
C GLN A 178 2.41 11.48 23.02
N MET A 179 2.71 11.80 21.76
CA MET A 179 2.81 10.80 20.70
C MET A 179 4.00 9.87 20.90
N MET A 180 5.16 10.38 21.32
CA MET A 180 6.32 9.57 21.72
C MET A 180 5.96 8.62 22.86
N SER A 181 5.29 9.13 23.90
CA SER A 181 4.83 8.30 25.03
C SER A 181 3.81 7.25 24.59
N ALA A 182 2.88 7.58 23.71
CA ALA A 182 1.89 6.64 23.18
C ALA A 182 2.53 5.55 22.31
N ALA A 183 3.64 5.88 21.63
CA ALA A 183 4.45 4.92 20.88
C ALA A 183 5.37 4.06 21.77
N GLY A 184 5.38 4.28 23.10
CA GLY A 184 6.30 3.59 24.02
C GLY A 184 7.76 4.00 23.85
N LEU A 185 8.01 5.20 23.30
CA LEU A 185 9.35 5.73 23.10
C LEU A 185 9.73 6.65 24.27
N ASP A 186 10.95 6.48 24.78
CA ASP A 186 11.47 7.30 25.86
C ASP A 186 11.52 8.79 25.47
N ARG A 187 11.38 9.65 26.48
CA ARG A 187 11.41 11.10 26.33
C ARG A 187 12.73 11.54 25.72
N LEU A 188 12.70 12.64 24.95
CA LEU A 188 13.90 13.25 24.39
C LEU A 188 14.96 13.40 25.49
N PRO A 189 16.24 13.11 25.20
CA PRO A 189 17.31 13.43 26.14
C PRO A 189 17.46 14.95 26.13
N TYR A 190 16.71 15.63 26.99
CA TYR A 190 16.94 17.03 27.30
C TYR A 190 18.26 17.18 28.06
#